data_AF-A0A969RWS7-F1
#
_entry.id   AF-A0A969RWS7-F1
#
_cell.length_a   1.000
_cell.length_b   1.000
_cell.length_c   1.000
_cell.angle_alpha   90.00
_cell.angle_beta   90.00
_cell.angle_gamma   90.00
#
_symmetry.space_group_name_H-M   'P 1'
#
loop_
_entity.id
_entity.type
_entity.pdbx_description
1 polymer ?
#
loop_
_entity_poly.entity_id
_entity_poly.type
_entity_poly.pdbx_seq_one_letter_code
_entity_poly.pdbx_strand_id
1 'polypeptide(L)'
;MSARSLCVAAEKVGRVKAALKRCAFASQQALATESGFSLSTVKSFLNGRPVDRLNFIELCEKLGLDWQAVVAIETEEGAADAVNWEESPFIVGSPITKPRQFFGRERELRRLFALIKRLPLQNAAIIGPRRAGKTSLLYYLMKICTTPEEELRPGQKRDWLPNPE
;
A
#
# COMPACT_ATOMS: atom_id res chain seq x y z
N MET A 1 3.70 14.64 9.23
CA MET A 1 4.67 13.62 8.78
C MET A 1 4.52 13.51 7.27
N SER A 2 5.54 13.94 6.51
CA SER A 2 5.41 14.15 5.06
C SER A 2 5.26 12.82 4.33
N ALA A 3 4.26 12.73 3.44
CA ALA A 3 4.09 11.61 2.52
C ALA A 3 5.39 11.40 1.73
N ARG A 4 6.07 10.27 1.97
CA ARG A 4 7.38 9.98 1.35
C ARG A 4 7.28 9.77 -0.17
N SER A 5 6.08 9.49 -0.69
CA SER A 5 5.82 9.25 -2.10
C SER A 5 4.71 10.16 -2.61
N LEU A 6 4.91 10.73 -3.79
CA LEU A 6 3.94 11.53 -4.53
C LEU A 6 3.54 10.81 -5.83
N CYS A 7 2.32 11.03 -6.30
CA CYS A 7 1.84 10.52 -7.57
C CYS A 7 1.16 11.63 -8.39
N VAL A 8 1.14 11.44 -9.71
CA VAL A 8 0.46 12.34 -10.64
C VAL A 8 -1.04 12.08 -10.56
N ALA A 9 -1.85 13.14 -10.44
CA ALA A 9 -3.31 13.01 -10.49
C ALA A 9 -3.76 12.34 -11.80
N ALA A 10 -4.70 11.39 -11.73
CA ALA A 10 -5.13 10.59 -12.89
C ALA A 10 -5.56 11.47 -14.08
N GLU A 11 -6.24 12.59 -13.81
CA GLU A 11 -6.67 13.58 -14.80
C GLU A 11 -5.51 14.31 -15.49
N LYS A 12 -4.37 14.44 -14.82
CA LYS A 12 -3.19 15.19 -15.29
C LYS A 12 -2.16 14.29 -15.96
N VAL A 13 -2.31 12.96 -15.91
CA VAL A 13 -1.41 12.00 -16.59
C VAL A 13 -1.28 12.32 -18.09
N GLY A 14 -2.39 12.67 -18.75
CA GLY A 14 -2.39 13.08 -20.16
C GLY A 14 -1.54 14.34 -20.40
N ARG A 15 -1.59 15.31 -19.48
CA ARG A 15 -0.81 16.56 -19.54
C ARG A 15 0.68 16.27 -19.37
N VAL A 16 1.07 15.38 -18.45
CA VAL A 16 2.48 15.00 -18.24
C VAL A 16 3.04 14.27 -19.47
N LYS A 17 2.28 13.34 -20.05
CA LYS A 17 2.69 12.64 -21.29
C LYS A 17 2.79 13.59 -22.47
N ALA A 18 1.92 14.60 -22.56
CA ALA A 18 2.00 15.64 -23.59
C ALA A 18 3.22 16.55 -23.38
N ALA A 19 3.56 16.89 -22.14
CA ALA A 19 4.76 17.67 -21.82
C ALA A 19 6.02 16.92 -22.26
N LEU A 20 6.12 15.61 -21.98
CA LEU A 20 7.25 14.79 -22.46
C LEU A 20 7.44 14.88 -23.98
N LYS A 21 6.36 14.86 -24.77
CA LYS A 21 6.42 14.97 -26.23
C LYS A 21 6.79 16.37 -26.74
N ARG A 22 6.56 17.40 -25.92
CA ARG A 22 6.85 18.80 -26.26
C ARG A 22 8.25 19.23 -25.81
N CYS A 23 8.78 18.59 -24.78
CA CYS A 23 10.14 18.80 -24.29
C CYS A 23 11.18 18.16 -25.23
N ALA A 24 12.44 18.53 -25.06
CA ALA A 24 13.58 18.10 -25.88
C ALA A 24 13.91 16.59 -25.81
N PHE A 25 13.10 15.78 -25.12
CA PHE A 25 13.35 14.36 -24.92
C PHE A 25 12.65 13.54 -26.01
N ALA A 26 13.45 12.90 -26.88
CA ALA A 26 12.93 12.05 -27.95
C ALA A 26 12.19 10.78 -27.45
N SER A 27 12.43 10.36 -26.20
CA SER A 27 11.79 9.17 -25.61
C SER A 27 11.84 9.17 -24.08
N GLN A 28 11.06 8.28 -23.46
CA GLN A 28 11.14 8.01 -22.01
C GLN A 28 12.56 7.58 -21.58
N GLN A 29 13.30 6.92 -22.46
CA GLN A 29 14.67 6.49 -22.21
C GLN A 29 15.64 7.66 -22.24
N ALA A 30 15.45 8.62 -23.15
CA ALA A 30 16.24 9.85 -23.18
C ALA A 30 16.07 10.66 -21.87
N LEU A 31 14.82 10.81 -21.40
CA LEU A 31 14.55 11.48 -20.13
C LEU A 31 15.20 10.75 -18.94
N ALA A 32 15.13 9.40 -18.92
CA ALA A 32 15.76 8.59 -17.88
C ALA A 32 17.28 8.82 -17.82
N THR A 33 17.95 8.74 -18.97
CA THR A 33 19.40 8.93 -19.06
C THR A 33 19.82 10.35 -18.68
N GLU A 34 19.13 11.38 -19.20
CA GLU A 34 19.49 12.79 -18.97
C GLU A 34 19.15 13.27 -17.55
N SER A 35 18.11 12.69 -16.95
CA SER A 35 17.73 13.01 -15.56
C SER A 35 18.42 12.11 -14.53
N GLY A 36 19.25 11.14 -14.97
CA GLY A 36 19.94 10.21 -14.07
C GLY A 36 19.02 9.24 -13.32
N PHE A 37 17.77 9.08 -13.77
CA PHE A 37 16.79 8.19 -13.14
C PHE A 37 16.70 6.86 -13.87
N SER A 38 16.26 5.83 -13.14
CA SER A 38 15.93 4.56 -13.77
C SER A 38 14.72 4.72 -14.70
N LEU A 39 14.71 3.94 -15.80
CA LEU A 39 13.57 3.91 -16.73
C LEU A 39 12.27 3.50 -16.03
N SER A 40 12.34 2.66 -14.99
CA SER A 40 11.18 2.27 -14.20
C SER A 40 10.63 3.42 -13.36
N THR A 41 11.49 4.29 -12.81
CA THR A 41 11.06 5.52 -12.11
C THR A 41 10.30 6.45 -13.05
N VAL A 42 10.84 6.69 -14.24
CA VAL A 42 10.19 7.52 -15.27
C VAL A 42 8.86 6.92 -15.72
N LYS A 43 8.80 5.61 -15.96
CA LYS A 43 7.55 4.92 -16.30
C LYS A 43 6.52 4.99 -15.18
N SER A 44 6.94 4.86 -13.93
CA SER A 44 6.06 4.98 -12.77
C SER A 44 5.47 6.39 -12.69
N PHE A 45 6.30 7.43 -12.79
CA PHE A 45 5.87 8.82 -12.79
C PHE A 45 4.87 9.12 -13.91
N LEU A 46 5.21 8.76 -15.15
CA LEU A 46 4.35 9.02 -16.32
C LEU A 46 3.03 8.26 -16.31
N ASN A 47 2.92 7.19 -15.53
CA ASN A 47 1.68 6.41 -15.40
C ASN A 47 0.94 6.71 -14.08
N GLY A 48 1.36 7.73 -13.32
CA GLY A 48 0.71 8.12 -12.08
C GLY A 48 0.92 7.13 -10.93
N ARG A 49 1.96 6.29 -10.99
CA ARG A 49 2.34 5.44 -9.86
C ARG A 49 3.09 6.26 -8.79
N PRO A 50 3.07 5.84 -7.52
CA PRO A 50 3.83 6.52 -6.46
C PRO A 50 5.33 6.51 -6.75
N VAL A 51 5.94 7.69 -6.66
CA VAL A 51 7.38 7.92 -6.82
C VAL A 51 7.86 8.76 -5.64
N ASP A 52 9.11 8.58 -5.21
CA ASP A 52 9.71 9.39 -4.15
C ASP A 52 9.55 10.90 -4.43
N ARG A 53 9.27 11.68 -3.37
CA ARG A 53 9.02 13.12 -3.48
C ARG A 53 10.14 13.87 -4.21
N LEU A 54 11.41 13.57 -3.92
CA LEU A 54 12.54 14.26 -4.55
C LEU A 54 12.57 13.96 -6.05
N ASN A 55 12.46 12.68 -6.40
CA ASN A 55 12.42 12.24 -7.79
C ASN A 55 11.23 12.84 -8.55
N PHE A 56 10.07 12.99 -7.90
CA PHE A 56 8.88 13.60 -8.50
C PHE A 56 9.12 15.07 -8.85
N ILE A 57 9.69 15.85 -7.91
CA ILE A 57 9.97 17.28 -8.11
C ILE A 57 10.98 17.47 -9.23
N GLU A 58 12.09 16.73 -9.20
CA GLU A 58 13.14 16.83 -10.23
C GLU A 58 12.62 16.47 -11.63
N LEU A 59 11.78 15.43 -11.75
CA LEU A 59 11.14 15.06 -13.02
C LEU A 59 10.17 16.15 -13.52
N CYS A 60 9.41 16.77 -12.62
CA CYS A 60 8.53 17.88 -12.96
C CYS A 60 9.31 19.11 -13.45
N GLU A 61 10.40 19.48 -12.76
CA GLU A 61 11.27 20.59 -13.15
C GLU A 61 11.89 20.37 -14.54
N LYS A 62 12.38 19.17 -14.82
CA LYS A 62 12.93 18.81 -16.14
C LYS A 62 11.90 18.87 -17.27
N LEU A 63 10.63 18.62 -16.95
CA LEU A 63 9.52 18.71 -17.90
C LEU A 63 8.90 20.11 -17.97
N GLY A 64 9.40 21.09 -17.19
CA GLY A 64 8.84 22.44 -17.11
C GLY A 64 7.42 22.47 -16.54
N LEU A 65 7.10 21.52 -15.66
CA LEU A 65 5.80 21.40 -15.01
C LEU A 65 5.91 21.83 -13.55
N ASP A 66 4.92 22.59 -13.08
CA ASP A 66 4.77 22.85 -11.66
C ASP A 66 4.27 21.56 -10.97
N TRP A 67 5.06 21.05 -10.03
CA TRP A 67 4.75 19.82 -9.32
C TRP A 67 3.46 19.97 -8.48
N GLN A 68 3.18 21.16 -7.92
CA GLN A 68 1.97 21.40 -7.13
C GLN A 68 0.68 21.32 -7.97
N ALA A 69 0.77 21.71 -9.25
CA ALA A 69 -0.35 21.68 -10.18
C ALA A 69 -0.67 20.28 -10.75
N VAL A 70 0.22 19.30 -10.51
CA VAL A 70 0.18 17.95 -11.11
C VAL A 70 0.05 16.85 -10.07
N VAL A 71 0.51 17.09 -8.83
CA VAL A 71 0.34 16.17 -7.71
C VAL A 71 -1.14 15.96 -7.41
N ALA A 72 -1.51 14.71 -7.13
CA ALA A 72 -2.76 14.43 -6.46
C ALA A 72 -2.66 15.00 -5.03
N ILE A 73 -3.29 16.16 -4.80
CA ILE A 73 -3.49 16.66 -3.45
C ILE A 73 -4.44 15.66 -2.79
N GLU A 74 -3.89 14.72 -2.04
CA GLU A 74 -4.66 13.76 -1.27
C GLU A 74 -5.46 14.55 -0.22
N THR A 75 -6.76 14.73 -0.46
CA THR A 75 -7.71 14.66 0.65
C THR A 75 -7.45 13.30 1.29
N GLU A 76 -7.12 13.31 2.58
CA GLU A 76 -6.74 12.14 3.35
C GLU A 76 -7.85 11.09 3.32
N GLU A 77 -7.86 10.19 2.33
CA GLU A 77 -8.63 8.96 2.36
C GLU A 77 -8.14 8.00 1.26
N GLY A 78 -7.22 7.12 1.65
CA GLY A 78 -7.07 5.78 1.07
C GLY A 78 -6.64 5.67 -0.40
N ALA A 79 -5.35 5.86 -0.69
CA ALA A 79 -4.78 5.42 -1.97
C ALA A 79 -3.42 4.70 -1.81
N ALA A 80 -3.33 3.82 -0.82
CA ALA A 80 -2.49 2.64 -0.99
C ALA A 80 -3.20 1.72 -2.00
N ASP A 81 -2.54 1.44 -3.13
CA ASP A 81 -2.87 0.41 -4.12
C ASP A 81 -3.89 0.77 -5.22
N ALA A 82 -3.47 1.58 -6.19
CA ALA A 82 -3.98 1.48 -7.57
C ALA A 82 -3.16 0.46 -8.39
N VAL A 83 -3.04 -0.76 -7.87
CA VAL A 83 -2.88 -1.95 -8.70
C VAL A 83 -4.22 -2.65 -8.59
N ASN A 84 -4.90 -2.88 -9.70
CA ASN A 84 -6.14 -3.64 -9.70
C ASN A 84 -5.81 -5.11 -9.36
N TRP A 85 -5.80 -5.41 -8.06
CA TRP A 85 -5.56 -6.71 -7.44
C TRP A 85 -6.88 -7.44 -7.21
N GLU A 86 -7.71 -7.57 -8.24
CA GLU A 86 -8.83 -8.51 -8.20
C GLU A 86 -8.27 -9.96 -8.17
N GLU A 87 -7.78 -10.39 -6.99
CA GLU A 87 -7.51 -11.79 -6.64
C GLU A 87 -6.13 -12.38 -6.99
N SER A 88 -5.02 -11.67 -6.77
CA SER A 88 -3.77 -12.43 -6.57
C SER A 88 -3.81 -13.10 -5.18
N PRO A 89 -3.76 -14.44 -5.07
CA PRO A 89 -3.76 -15.12 -3.76
C PRO A 89 -2.48 -14.87 -2.95
N PHE A 90 -1.44 -14.31 -3.57
CA PHE A 90 -0.14 -14.09 -2.96
C PHE A 90 0.18 -12.61 -2.77
N ILE A 91 0.28 -12.18 -1.50
CA ILE A 91 0.72 -10.83 -1.12
C ILE A 91 2.19 -10.91 -0.70
N VAL A 92 3.05 -10.14 -1.36
CA VAL A 92 4.49 -10.08 -1.05
C VAL A 92 4.86 -8.70 -0.54
N GLY A 93 5.63 -8.66 0.55
CA GLY A 93 6.20 -7.42 1.10
C GLY A 93 5.25 -6.65 2.02
N SER A 94 4.03 -6.36 1.56
CA SER A 94 3.03 -5.63 2.34
C SER A 94 2.38 -6.52 3.42
N PRO A 95 2.03 -5.97 4.59
CA PRO A 95 1.22 -6.67 5.57
C PRO A 95 -0.16 -7.04 5.01
N ILE A 96 -0.70 -8.17 5.43
CA ILE A 96 -2.05 -8.60 5.05
C ILE A 96 -3.04 -7.81 5.91
N THR A 97 -3.89 -7.01 5.27
CA THR A 97 -4.84 -6.12 5.96
C THR A 97 -6.29 -6.60 5.90
N LYS A 98 -6.63 -7.47 4.95
CA LYS A 98 -7.97 -8.06 4.80
C LYS A 98 -8.01 -9.44 5.46
N PRO A 99 -8.94 -9.71 6.41
CA PRO A 99 -8.99 -11.01 7.09
C PRO A 99 -9.17 -12.22 6.16
N ARG A 100 -9.83 -12.00 5.01
CA ARG A 100 -10.00 -12.97 3.92
C ARG A 100 -8.69 -13.55 3.38
N GLN A 101 -7.62 -12.75 3.37
CA GLN A 101 -6.34 -13.10 2.76
C GLN A 101 -5.35 -13.70 3.76
N PHE A 102 -5.69 -13.76 5.05
CA PHE A 102 -4.79 -14.28 6.09
C PHE A 102 -5.02 -15.78 6.31
N PHE A 103 -4.02 -16.62 6.08
CA PHE A 103 -4.13 -18.08 6.22
C PHE A 103 -3.18 -18.63 7.30
N GLY A 104 -3.61 -19.72 7.96
CA GLY A 104 -2.79 -20.46 8.93
C GLY A 104 -2.66 -19.77 10.29
N ARG A 105 -1.58 -20.09 11.00
CA ARG A 105 -1.26 -19.62 12.38
C ARG A 105 -2.38 -19.82 13.40
N GLU A 106 -3.20 -20.86 13.22
CA GLU A 106 -4.33 -21.14 14.09
C GLU A 106 -3.94 -21.40 15.54
N ARG A 107 -2.75 -21.98 15.76
CA ARG A 107 -2.24 -22.27 17.10
C ARG A 107 -1.90 -20.97 17.83
N GLU A 108 -1.25 -20.04 17.14
CA GLU A 108 -0.91 -18.71 17.65
C GLU A 108 -2.15 -17.87 17.88
N LEU A 109 -3.11 -17.87 16.93
CA LEU A 109 -4.40 -17.20 17.10
C LEU A 109 -5.14 -17.73 18.33
N ARG A 110 -5.27 -19.07 18.46
CA ARG A 110 -5.89 -19.69 19.63
C ARG A 110 -5.20 -19.27 20.93
N ARG A 111 -3.87 -19.24 20.96
CA ARG A 111 -3.12 -18.84 22.14
C ARG A 111 -3.33 -17.36 22.47
N LEU A 112 -3.29 -16.47 21.49
CA LEU A 112 -3.47 -15.03 21.69
C LEU A 112 -4.89 -14.70 22.15
N PHE A 113 -5.92 -15.26 21.51
CA PHE A 113 -7.29 -15.07 21.96
C PHE A 113 -7.54 -15.71 23.33
N ALA A 114 -6.90 -16.82 23.67
CA ALA A 114 -7.00 -17.39 25.01
C ALA A 114 -6.39 -16.48 26.10
N LEU A 115 -5.34 -15.73 25.78
CA LEU A 115 -4.74 -14.75 26.68
C LEU A 115 -5.65 -13.53 26.84
N ILE A 116 -6.25 -13.04 25.75
CA ILE A 116 -7.12 -11.86 25.75
C ILE A 116 -8.46 -12.15 26.45
N LYS A 117 -8.99 -13.37 26.35
CA LYS A 117 -10.25 -13.77 27.00
C LYS A 117 -10.18 -13.86 28.53
N ARG A 118 -8.99 -14.02 29.10
CA ARG A 118 -8.83 -14.27 30.53
C ARG A 118 -8.65 -12.95 31.26
N LEU A 119 -9.32 -12.83 32.40
CA LEU A 119 -9.05 -11.77 33.38
C LEU A 119 -8.09 -12.33 34.44
N PRO A 120 -7.04 -11.60 34.84
CA PRO A 120 -6.61 -10.29 34.34
C PRO A 120 -6.00 -10.37 32.93
N LEU A 121 -6.09 -9.26 32.18
CA LEU A 121 -5.51 -9.14 30.85
C LEU A 121 -3.99 -9.38 30.90
N GLN A 122 -3.49 -10.19 29.96
CA GLN A 122 -2.07 -10.53 29.88
C GLN A 122 -1.43 -9.90 28.65
N ASN A 123 -0.20 -9.39 28.83
CA ASN A 123 0.61 -8.91 27.72
C ASN A 123 1.19 -10.09 26.94
N ALA A 124 1.15 -10.02 25.61
CA ALA A 124 1.73 -11.03 24.73
C ALA A 124 2.78 -10.41 23.82
N ALA A 125 3.96 -11.03 23.76
CA ALA A 125 5.03 -10.66 22.82
C ALA A 125 5.02 -11.60 21.61
N ILE A 126 5.02 -11.05 20.39
CA ILE A 126 5.09 -11.80 19.13
C ILE A 126 6.50 -11.69 18.55
N ILE A 127 7.26 -12.79 18.60
CA ILE A 127 8.67 -12.84 18.20
C ILE A 127 8.86 -13.76 16.99
N GLY A 128 9.80 -13.43 16.11
CA GLY A 128 10.18 -14.27 14.98
C GLY A 128 11.06 -13.54 13.96
N PRO A 129 11.40 -14.17 12.82
CA PRO A 129 12.26 -13.57 11.81
C PRO A 129 11.59 -12.43 11.02
N ARG A 130 12.38 -11.59 10.34
CA ARG A 130 11.87 -10.52 9.47
C ARG A 130 11.00 -11.14 8.36
N ARG A 131 9.91 -10.45 7.98
CA ARG A 131 8.91 -10.93 6.99
C ARG A 131 8.13 -12.19 7.37
N ALA A 132 8.17 -12.64 8.63
CA ALA A 132 7.35 -13.77 9.10
C ALA A 132 5.84 -13.51 9.17
N GLY A 133 5.35 -12.32 8.79
CA GLY A 133 3.93 -11.96 8.88
C GLY A 133 3.45 -11.53 10.26
N LYS A 134 4.34 -11.06 11.15
CA LYS A 134 3.96 -10.57 12.50
C LYS A 134 2.98 -9.41 12.44
N THR A 135 3.24 -8.42 11.59
CA THR A 135 2.36 -7.27 11.39
C THR A 135 1.02 -7.70 10.80
N SER A 136 1.02 -8.63 9.85
CA SER A 136 -0.19 -9.22 9.27
C SER A 136 -1.05 -9.94 10.32
N LEU A 137 -0.43 -10.67 11.25
CA LEU A 137 -1.11 -11.32 12.36
C LEU A 137 -1.80 -10.30 13.29
N LEU A 138 -1.15 -9.18 13.58
CA LEU A 138 -1.73 -8.11 14.38
C LEU A 138 -2.93 -7.46 13.69
N TYR A 139 -2.83 -7.15 12.39
CA TYR A 139 -3.97 -6.64 11.62
C TYR A 139 -5.15 -7.61 11.63
N TYR A 140 -4.86 -8.90 11.51
CA TYR A 140 -5.90 -9.93 11.59
C TYR A 140 -6.61 -9.92 12.95
N LEU A 141 -5.86 -9.91 14.05
CA LEU A 141 -6.43 -9.89 15.40
C LEU A 141 -7.33 -8.66 15.64
N MET A 142 -6.90 -7.50 15.12
CA MET A 142 -7.65 -6.25 15.25
C MET A 142 -8.97 -6.27 14.46
N LYS A 143 -8.98 -6.86 13.26
CA LYS A 143 -10.11 -6.75 12.34
C LYS A 143 -11.07 -7.92 12.34
N ILE A 144 -10.62 -9.13 12.68
CA ILE A 144 -11.42 -10.36 12.51
C ILE A 144 -12.74 -10.31 13.30
N CYS A 145 -12.78 -9.58 14.41
CA CYS A 145 -13.96 -9.46 15.24
C CYS A 145 -14.94 -8.35 14.80
N THR A 146 -14.50 -7.41 13.96
CA THR A 146 -15.31 -6.27 13.49
C THR A 146 -15.70 -6.36 12.01
N THR A 147 -15.09 -7.28 11.27
CA THR A 147 -15.29 -7.43 9.81
C THR A 147 -16.62 -8.15 9.51
N PRO A 148 -17.44 -7.65 8.57
CA PRO A 148 -18.71 -8.28 8.18
C PRO A 148 -18.51 -9.62 7.47
N GLU A 149 -19.52 -10.49 7.52
CA GLU A 149 -19.45 -11.86 6.96
C GLU A 149 -19.20 -11.88 5.45
N GLU A 150 -19.70 -10.87 4.75
CA GLU A 150 -19.50 -10.65 3.31
C GLU A 150 -18.03 -10.50 2.91
N GLU A 151 -17.17 -10.09 3.85
CA GLU A 151 -15.73 -9.92 3.67
C GLU A 151 -14.91 -11.08 4.25
N LEU A 152 -15.56 -12.14 4.73
CA LEU A 152 -14.91 -13.34 5.26
C LEU A 152 -14.94 -14.49 4.26
N ARG A 153 -14.00 -15.43 4.38
CA ARG A 153 -14.05 -16.66 3.57
C ARG A 153 -15.18 -17.56 4.05
N PRO A 154 -15.75 -18.41 3.18
CA PRO A 154 -16.71 -19.42 3.58
C PRO A 154 -16.15 -20.29 4.73
N GLY A 155 -16.86 -20.36 5.86
CA GLY A 155 -16.45 -21.15 7.02
C GLY A 155 -15.31 -20.55 7.87
N GLN A 156 -14.91 -19.30 7.63
CA GLN A 156 -13.87 -18.65 8.43
C GLN A 156 -14.38 -18.31 9.83
N LYS A 157 -13.64 -18.76 10.85
CA LYS A 157 -13.98 -18.51 12.25
C LYS A 157 -13.87 -17.01 12.58
N ARG A 158 -14.99 -16.40 12.96
CA ARG A 158 -15.10 -15.02 13.45
C ARG A 158 -15.34 -14.92 14.96
N ASP A 159 -15.93 -15.95 15.55
CA ASP A 159 -16.34 -16.00 16.97
C ASP A 159 -15.15 -16.25 17.90
N TRP A 160 -14.12 -15.42 17.75
CA TRP A 160 -12.96 -15.43 18.61
C TRP A 160 -13.24 -14.72 19.92
N LEU A 161 -14.12 -13.73 19.96
CA LEU A 161 -14.54 -13.03 21.18
C LEU A 161 -16.07 -13.00 21.25
N PRO A 162 -16.68 -13.17 22.44
CA PRO A 162 -18.14 -13.24 22.59
C PRO A 162 -18.83 -11.91 22.30
N ASN A 163 -18.25 -10.78 22.75
CA ASN A 163 -18.75 -9.42 22.48
C ASN A 163 -17.57 -8.56 21.97
N PRO A 164 -17.41 -8.42 20.65
CA PRO A 164 -16.48 -7.44 20.11
C PRO A 164 -17.12 -6.05 20.11
N GLU A 165 -16.46 -5.09 20.74
CA GLU A 165 -16.79 -3.65 20.65
C GLU A 165 -16.10 -3.00 19.43
#